data_AF-A0A0S7YEX0-F1
#
_entry.id   AF-A0A0S7YEX0-F1
#
_cell.length_a   1.000
_cell.length_b   1.000
_cell.length_c   1.000
_cell.angle_alpha   90.00
_cell.angle_beta   90.00
_cell.angle_gamma   90.00
#
_symmetry.space_group_name_H-M   'P 1'
#
loop_
_entity.id
_entity.type
_entity.pdbx_description
1 polymer ?
#
loop_
_entity_poly.entity_id
_entity_poly.type
_entity_poly.pdbx_seq_one_letter_code
_entity_poly.pdbx_strand_id
1 'polypeptide(L)'
;MKTLKKLNKLRGILKRCTGAVVAFSGGVDSSLLLKVAQDILGDHVIAVTAVSSLYPRDEVITAKRIAKRIKCQHRIIRSNELHIATFIKNPKNRCYYCKIELFKKIKKIASYYGYSVIEASNKSDLRDFRPGLRAVRKLGVKSPLIEAGLRKDEIRALARKFGLPNWNKPSMACLASRIPYGTQIQSTILKRIASAERYVKKLRVTQVRVRDHYPIARIEILPRDMKKILGNHDKIVAYFKKLGYKFITLDIEGYQSGSLNR
;
A
#
# COMPACT_ATOMS: atom_id res chain seq x y z
N MET A 1 -8.83 -9.71 -26.02
CA MET A 1 -10.29 -9.44 -25.83
C MET A 1 -10.77 -9.38 -24.36
N LYS A 2 -10.39 -10.31 -23.47
CA LYS A 2 -10.98 -10.41 -22.10
C LYS A 2 -10.74 -9.18 -21.20
N THR A 3 -9.53 -8.62 -21.19
CA THR A 3 -9.19 -7.47 -20.35
C THR A 3 -9.91 -6.19 -20.75
N LEU A 4 -10.14 -5.96 -22.05
CA LEU A 4 -10.86 -4.79 -22.54
C LEU A 4 -12.35 -4.84 -22.14
N LYS A 5 -12.98 -6.02 -22.21
CA LYS A 5 -14.35 -6.23 -21.70
C LYS A 5 -14.46 -5.88 -20.21
N LYS A 6 -13.48 -6.28 -19.40
CA LYS A 6 -13.42 -5.93 -17.96
C LYS A 6 -13.19 -4.43 -17.72
N LEU A 7 -12.34 -3.78 -18.52
CA LEU A 7 -12.17 -2.33 -18.47
C LEU A 7 -13.48 -1.60 -18.81
N ASN A 8 -14.22 -2.06 -19.82
CA ASN A 8 -15.53 -1.48 -20.15
C ASN A 8 -16.54 -1.72 -19.03
N LYS A 9 -16.52 -2.89 -18.38
CA LYS A 9 -17.32 -3.13 -17.17
C LYS A 9 -16.96 -2.16 -16.04
N LEU A 10 -15.67 -1.92 -15.79
CA LEU A 10 -15.21 -0.92 -14.81
C LEU A 10 -15.74 0.49 -15.14
N ARG A 11 -15.64 0.91 -16.41
CA ARG A 11 -16.19 2.19 -16.87
C ARG A 11 -17.69 2.29 -16.63
N GLY A 12 -18.44 1.22 -16.94
CA GLY A 12 -19.88 1.16 -16.70
C GLY A 12 -20.26 1.25 -15.21
N ILE A 13 -19.46 0.63 -14.32
CA ILE A 13 -19.64 0.77 -12.86
C ILE A 13 -19.44 2.22 -12.43
N LEU A 14 -18.39 2.88 -12.92
CA LEU A 14 -18.05 4.25 -12.55
C LEU A 14 -19.06 5.27 -13.09
N LYS A 15 -19.57 5.09 -14.32
CA LYS A 15 -20.60 5.96 -14.92
C LYS A 15 -21.89 6.08 -14.09
N ARG A 16 -22.19 5.08 -13.25
CA ARG A 16 -23.37 5.09 -12.36
C ARG A 16 -23.15 5.88 -11.07
N CYS A 17 -21.95 6.42 -10.85
CA CYS A 17 -21.66 7.24 -9.68
C CYS A 17 -21.87 8.71 -10.04
N THR A 18 -22.50 9.46 -9.15
CA THR A 18 -22.58 10.94 -9.21
C THR A 18 -21.19 11.58 -9.13
N GLY A 19 -20.31 10.98 -8.32
CA GLY A 19 -18.89 11.30 -8.20
C GLY A 19 -18.20 10.29 -7.30
N ALA A 20 -16.89 10.39 -7.16
CA ALA A 20 -16.10 9.42 -6.43
C ALA A 20 -14.99 10.04 -5.56
N VAL A 21 -14.91 9.58 -4.32
CA VAL A 21 -13.72 9.75 -3.48
C VAL A 21 -12.90 8.45 -3.54
N VAL A 22 -11.73 8.52 -4.17
CA VAL A 22 -10.84 7.38 -4.36
C VAL A 22 -9.87 7.29 -3.18
N ALA A 23 -9.91 6.18 -2.43
CA ALA A 23 -8.89 5.87 -1.44
C ALA A 23 -7.56 5.55 -2.16
N PHE A 24 -6.66 6.53 -2.20
CA PHE A 24 -5.54 6.57 -3.11
C PHE A 24 -4.19 6.40 -2.40
N SER A 25 -3.55 5.25 -2.62
CA SER A 25 -2.27 4.88 -2.00
C SER A 25 -1.03 5.18 -2.85
N GLY A 26 -1.19 5.60 -4.11
CA GLY A 26 -0.07 5.75 -5.06
C GLY A 26 0.50 4.42 -5.61
N GLY A 27 -0.10 3.28 -5.25
CA GLY A 27 0.16 1.98 -5.86
C GLY A 27 -0.48 1.85 -7.25
N VAL A 28 -0.05 0.85 -8.03
CA VAL A 28 -0.54 0.66 -9.41
C VAL A 28 -2.05 0.45 -9.49
N ASP A 29 -2.64 -0.29 -8.55
CA ASP A 29 -4.07 -0.60 -8.55
C ASP A 29 -4.91 0.66 -8.31
N SER A 30 -4.55 1.44 -7.28
CA SER A 30 -5.24 2.69 -6.95
C SER A 30 -4.98 3.79 -7.98
N SER A 31 -3.84 3.76 -8.67
CA SER A 31 -3.54 4.68 -9.78
C SER A 31 -4.34 4.37 -11.03
N LEU A 32 -4.52 3.08 -11.37
CA LEU A 32 -5.42 2.68 -12.45
C LEU A 32 -6.86 3.08 -12.14
N LEU A 33 -7.35 2.76 -10.94
CA LEU A 33 -8.71 3.13 -10.54
C LEU A 33 -8.92 4.64 -10.60
N LEU A 34 -7.97 5.42 -10.09
CA LEU A 34 -8.03 6.88 -10.13
C LEU A 34 -8.05 7.41 -11.57
N LYS A 35 -7.18 6.89 -12.44
CA LYS A 35 -7.13 7.28 -13.86
C LYS A 35 -8.45 7.00 -14.57
N VAL A 36 -9.00 5.79 -14.42
CA VAL A 36 -10.27 5.43 -15.07
C VAL A 36 -11.45 6.20 -14.46
N ALA A 37 -11.44 6.48 -13.15
CA ALA A 37 -12.45 7.33 -12.52
C ALA A 37 -12.39 8.76 -13.08
N GLN A 38 -11.22 9.38 -13.16
CA GLN A 38 -11.03 10.71 -13.73
C GLN A 38 -11.50 10.78 -15.19
N ASP A 39 -11.17 9.77 -16.00
CA ASP A 39 -11.56 9.71 -17.41
C ASP A 39 -13.08 9.60 -17.62
N ILE A 40 -13.82 9.12 -16.61
CA ILE A 40 -15.26 8.86 -16.72
C ILE A 40 -16.11 9.92 -16.02
N LEU A 41 -15.65 10.41 -14.88
CA LEU A 41 -16.40 11.32 -14.01
C LEU A 41 -15.91 12.77 -14.09
N GLY A 42 -14.79 13.02 -14.78
CA GLY A 42 -14.19 14.35 -14.90
C GLY A 42 -13.84 14.92 -13.53
N ASP A 43 -14.27 16.15 -13.26
CA ASP A 43 -13.96 16.89 -12.04
C ASP A 43 -14.68 16.37 -10.78
N HIS A 44 -15.61 15.42 -10.93
CA HIS A 44 -16.33 14.79 -9.82
C HIS A 44 -15.51 13.67 -9.13
N VAL A 45 -14.19 13.81 -9.09
CA VAL A 45 -13.27 12.82 -8.53
C VAL A 45 -12.28 13.48 -7.58
N ILE A 46 -12.19 12.91 -6.38
CA ILE A 46 -11.22 13.34 -5.35
C ILE A 46 -10.36 12.15 -4.97
N ALA A 47 -9.05 12.24 -5.24
CA ALA A 47 -8.08 11.32 -4.68
C ALA A 47 -7.80 11.68 -3.21
N VAL A 48 -7.91 10.72 -2.30
CA VAL A 48 -7.55 10.91 -0.88
C VAL A 48 -6.41 9.98 -0.49
N THR A 49 -5.27 10.57 -0.10
CA THR A 49 -4.13 9.82 0.45
C THR A 49 -4.01 10.05 1.94
N ALA A 50 -4.00 8.96 2.71
CA ALA A 50 -3.72 9.01 4.14
C ALA A 50 -2.22 8.95 4.42
N VAL A 51 -1.77 9.80 5.33
CA VAL A 51 -0.38 9.87 5.78
C VAL A 51 -0.29 9.52 7.26
N SER A 52 0.66 8.66 7.61
CA SER A 52 0.99 8.30 8.98
C SER A 52 2.39 7.71 9.08
N SER A 53 2.82 7.40 10.30
CA SER A 53 4.10 6.73 10.59
C SER A 53 4.21 5.33 9.98
N LEU A 54 3.12 4.76 9.46
CA LEU A 54 3.10 3.43 8.84
C LEU A 54 3.62 3.40 7.41
N TYR A 55 3.70 4.56 6.75
CA TYR A 55 4.03 4.66 5.33
C TYR A 55 5.28 5.52 5.13
N PRO A 56 6.27 5.06 4.33
CA PRO A 56 7.42 5.89 3.97
C PRO A 56 6.99 7.18 3.27
N ARG A 57 7.70 8.29 3.54
CA ARG A 57 7.42 9.61 2.93
C ARG A 57 7.41 9.57 1.38
N ASP A 58 8.26 8.75 0.79
CA ASP A 58 8.37 8.58 -0.67
C ASP A 58 7.07 8.09 -1.32
N GLU A 59 6.23 7.37 -0.57
CA GLU A 59 4.92 6.93 -1.04
C GLU A 59 3.96 8.10 -1.24
N VAL A 60 3.97 9.06 -0.32
CA VAL A 60 3.14 10.28 -0.39
C VAL A 60 3.57 11.15 -1.57
N ILE A 61 4.89 11.28 -1.76
CA ILE A 61 5.46 12.02 -2.90
C ILE A 61 5.04 11.36 -4.21
N THR A 62 5.12 10.03 -4.29
CA THR A 62 4.68 9.26 -5.46
C THR A 62 3.19 9.47 -5.74
N ALA A 63 2.34 9.38 -4.71
CA ALA A 63 0.90 9.63 -4.83
C ALA A 63 0.62 11.04 -5.37
N LYS A 64 1.20 12.09 -4.77
CA LYS A 64 1.06 13.48 -5.25
C LYS A 64 1.42 13.63 -6.73
N ARG A 65 2.55 13.06 -7.16
CA ARG A 65 3.03 13.14 -8.55
C ARG A 65 2.04 12.48 -9.52
N ILE A 66 1.51 11.31 -9.16
CA ILE A 66 0.55 10.58 -9.98
C ILE A 66 -0.78 11.34 -10.06
N ALA A 67 -1.31 11.82 -8.94
CA ALA A 67 -2.57 12.58 -8.93
C ALA A 67 -2.46 13.86 -9.79
N LYS A 68 -1.34 14.59 -9.68
CA LYS A 68 -1.03 15.74 -10.54
C LYS A 68 -0.98 15.37 -12.03
N ARG A 69 -0.32 14.26 -12.38
CA ARG A 69 -0.24 13.78 -13.76
C ARG A 69 -1.61 13.38 -14.33
N ILE A 70 -2.49 12.82 -13.50
CA ILE A 70 -3.86 12.47 -13.86
C ILE A 70 -4.77 13.73 -13.93
N LYS A 71 -4.31 14.88 -13.40
CA LYS A 71 -5.10 16.11 -13.24
C LYS A 71 -6.33 15.93 -12.37
N CYS A 72 -6.20 15.11 -11.31
CA CYS A 72 -7.27 14.89 -10.35
C CYS A 72 -7.06 15.75 -9.09
N GLN A 73 -8.14 16.23 -8.48
CA GLN A 73 -8.09 16.86 -7.16
C GLN A 73 -7.50 15.87 -6.13
N HIS A 74 -6.47 16.30 -5.40
CA HIS A 74 -5.79 15.45 -4.42
C HIS A 74 -5.86 16.05 -3.03
N ARG A 75 -6.39 15.28 -2.07
CA ARG A 75 -6.44 15.63 -0.66
C ARG A 75 -5.58 14.69 0.17
N ILE A 76 -4.86 15.27 1.12
CA ILE A 76 -4.04 14.52 2.08
C ILE A 76 -4.68 14.62 3.46
N ILE A 77 -4.88 13.47 4.09
CA ILE A 77 -5.41 13.37 5.44
C ILE A 77 -4.42 12.68 6.35
N ARG A 78 -4.42 13.04 7.64
CA ARG A 78 -3.63 12.31 8.65
C ARG A 78 -4.42 11.10 9.13
N SER A 79 -3.83 9.92 9.01
CA SER A 79 -4.29 8.74 9.74
C SER A 79 -3.45 8.57 11.01
N ASN A 80 -4.13 8.27 12.12
CA ASN A 80 -3.49 8.18 13.44
C ASN A 80 -3.64 6.74 13.95
N GLU A 81 -3.17 5.76 13.19
CA GLU A 81 -3.37 4.34 13.53
C GLU A 81 -2.71 3.97 14.86
N LEU A 82 -1.66 4.68 15.27
CA LEU A 82 -1.01 4.52 16.57
C LEU A 82 -1.89 4.94 17.76
N HIS A 83 -3.00 5.65 17.52
CA HIS A 83 -3.98 5.99 18.56
C HIS A 83 -5.08 4.94 18.67
N ILE A 84 -5.08 3.91 17.80
CA ILE A 84 -6.09 2.85 17.81
C ILE A 84 -5.54 1.72 18.70
N ALA A 85 -6.08 1.60 19.93
CA ALA A 85 -5.64 0.61 20.91
C ALA A 85 -5.62 -0.83 20.37
N THR A 86 -6.59 -1.21 19.55
CA THR A 86 -6.66 -2.55 18.93
C THR A 86 -5.67 -2.74 17.79
N PHE A 87 -5.26 -1.67 17.10
CA PHE A 87 -4.25 -1.73 16.05
C PHE A 87 -2.85 -1.91 16.65
N ILE A 88 -2.53 -1.14 17.69
CA ILE A 88 -1.19 -1.16 18.30
C ILE A 88 -0.84 -2.51 18.93
N LYS A 89 -1.83 -3.28 19.40
CA LYS A 89 -1.64 -4.67 19.88
C LYS A 89 -1.22 -5.65 18.77
N ASN A 90 -1.19 -5.19 17.51
CA ASN A 90 -0.75 -5.96 16.35
C ASN A 90 -1.42 -7.35 16.18
N PRO A 91 -2.75 -7.48 16.35
CA PRO A 91 -3.40 -8.76 16.13
C PRO A 91 -3.37 -9.14 14.64
N LYS A 92 -3.62 -10.43 14.33
CA LYS A 92 -3.71 -10.93 12.94
C LYS A 92 -4.69 -10.10 12.08
N ASN A 93 -5.74 -9.56 12.69
CA ASN A 93 -6.74 -8.71 12.04
C ASN A 93 -6.47 -7.19 12.11
N ARG A 94 -5.27 -6.70 12.47
CA ARG A 94 -4.97 -5.25 12.60
C ARG A 94 -5.44 -4.39 11.42
N CYS A 95 -5.34 -4.94 10.20
CA CYS A 95 -5.71 -4.23 8.97
C CYS A 95 -7.20 -3.94 8.88
N TYR A 96 -8.04 -4.72 9.57
CA TYR A 96 -9.47 -4.43 9.73
C TYR A 96 -9.67 -3.12 10.48
N TYR A 97 -9.11 -3.00 11.69
CA TYR A 97 -9.25 -1.78 12.51
C TYR A 97 -8.66 -0.54 11.86
N CYS A 98 -7.47 -0.68 11.24
CA CYS A 98 -6.85 0.38 10.45
C CYS A 98 -7.78 0.88 9.33
N LYS A 99 -8.36 -0.04 8.54
CA LYS A 99 -9.27 0.34 7.44
C LYS A 99 -10.59 0.93 7.94
N ILE A 100 -11.14 0.47 9.07
CA ILE A 100 -12.36 1.06 9.64
C ILE A 100 -12.16 2.55 9.90
N GLU A 101 -11.10 2.94 10.61
CA GLU A 101 -10.84 4.34 10.94
C GLU A 101 -10.49 5.17 9.71
N LEU A 102 -9.70 4.62 8.78
CA LEU A 102 -9.39 5.29 7.51
C LEU A 102 -10.66 5.61 6.71
N PHE A 103 -11.51 4.60 6.48
CA PHE A 103 -12.70 4.79 5.65
C PHE A 103 -13.78 5.63 6.33
N LYS A 104 -13.87 5.64 7.67
CA LYS A 104 -14.72 6.63 8.36
C LYS A 104 -14.32 8.07 8.00
N LYS A 105 -13.02 8.39 8.02
CA LYS A 105 -12.54 9.73 7.63
C LYS A 105 -12.82 10.03 6.16
N ILE A 106 -12.59 9.07 5.27
CA ILE A 106 -12.86 9.24 3.83
C ILE A 106 -14.37 9.43 3.57
N LYS A 107 -15.23 8.69 4.26
CA LYS A 107 -16.69 8.83 4.15
C LYS A 107 -17.18 10.22 4.57
N LYS A 108 -16.60 10.82 5.62
CA LYS A 108 -16.90 12.21 6.01
C LYS A 108 -16.57 13.22 4.91
N ILE A 109 -15.49 12.99 4.17
CA ILE A 109 -15.15 13.82 3.01
C ILE A 109 -16.16 13.59 1.89
N ALA A 110 -16.46 12.33 1.58
CA ALA A 110 -17.36 11.97 0.50
C ALA A 110 -18.81 12.46 0.72
N SER A 111 -19.29 12.49 1.97
CA SER A 111 -20.63 12.97 2.30
C SER A 111 -20.82 14.45 2.00
N TYR A 112 -19.78 15.27 2.16
CA TYR A 112 -19.85 16.70 1.82
C TYR A 112 -20.13 16.94 0.33
N TYR A 113 -19.71 16.01 -0.54
CA TYR A 113 -19.88 16.10 -2.00
C TYR A 113 -21.02 15.24 -2.54
N GLY A 114 -21.67 14.42 -1.70
CA GLY A 114 -22.60 13.38 -2.18
C GLY A 114 -21.94 12.31 -3.06
N TYR A 115 -20.64 12.05 -2.87
CA TYR A 115 -19.85 11.13 -3.71
C TYR A 115 -19.77 9.72 -3.11
N SER A 116 -19.59 8.72 -3.96
CA SER A 116 -19.29 7.33 -3.54
C SER A 116 -17.85 7.20 -3.07
N VAL A 117 -17.59 6.41 -2.02
CA VAL A 117 -16.21 6.02 -1.65
C VAL A 117 -15.83 4.75 -2.39
N ILE A 118 -14.70 4.78 -3.11
CA ILE A 118 -14.19 3.64 -3.86
C ILE A 118 -12.74 3.31 -3.48
N GLU A 119 -12.40 2.02 -3.48
CA GLU A 119 -11.05 1.54 -3.20
C GLU A 119 -10.61 0.45 -4.20
N ALA A 120 -9.29 0.19 -4.22
CA ALA A 120 -8.64 -0.50 -5.33
C ALA A 120 -8.27 -1.97 -5.05
N SER A 121 -8.98 -2.65 -4.15
CA SER A 121 -8.84 -4.11 -4.05
C SER A 121 -9.27 -4.76 -5.36
N ASN A 122 -8.55 -5.78 -5.79
CA ASN A 122 -8.74 -6.44 -7.08
C ASN A 122 -9.01 -7.94 -6.95
N LYS A 123 -9.35 -8.62 -8.06
CA LYS A 123 -9.75 -10.04 -8.05
C LYS A 123 -8.64 -10.96 -7.52
N SER A 124 -7.37 -10.61 -7.71
CA SER A 124 -6.25 -11.41 -7.19
C SER A 124 -6.13 -11.37 -5.67
N ASP A 125 -6.68 -10.34 -5.00
CA ASP A 125 -6.61 -10.20 -3.53
C ASP A 125 -7.57 -11.15 -2.79
N LEU A 126 -8.58 -11.71 -3.48
CA LEU A 126 -9.60 -12.57 -2.87
C LEU A 126 -9.06 -13.95 -2.44
N ARG A 127 -7.85 -14.32 -2.87
CA ARG A 127 -7.20 -15.59 -2.53
C ARG A 127 -6.35 -15.53 -1.26
N ASP A 128 -6.23 -14.35 -0.64
CA ASP A 128 -5.29 -14.07 0.44
C ASP A 128 -6.05 -13.70 1.73
N PHE A 129 -5.42 -13.90 2.89
CA PHE A 129 -5.99 -13.49 4.18
C PHE A 129 -6.00 -11.95 4.27
N ARG A 130 -7.14 -11.35 3.93
CA ARG A 130 -7.33 -9.90 3.82
C ARG A 130 -8.40 -9.41 4.81
N PRO A 131 -8.13 -9.34 6.12
CA PRO A 131 -9.09 -8.84 7.11
C PRO A 131 -9.55 -7.40 6.81
N GLY A 132 -8.73 -6.63 6.09
CA GLY A 132 -9.08 -5.31 5.59
C GLY A 132 -10.28 -5.27 4.64
N LEU A 133 -10.57 -6.33 3.87
CA LEU A 133 -11.75 -6.38 2.99
C LEU A 133 -13.06 -6.47 3.79
N ARG A 134 -13.03 -7.05 4.99
CA ARG A 134 -14.19 -7.07 5.89
C ARG A 134 -14.61 -5.65 6.29
N ALA A 135 -13.63 -4.76 6.52
CA ALA A 135 -13.89 -3.36 6.84
C ALA A 135 -14.50 -2.59 5.66
N VAL A 136 -14.01 -2.86 4.44
CA VAL A 136 -14.56 -2.29 3.19
C VAL A 136 -16.04 -2.63 3.06
N ARG A 137 -16.39 -3.92 3.18
CA ARG A 137 -17.78 -4.39 3.12
C ARG A 137 -18.64 -3.78 4.23
N LYS A 138 -18.16 -3.82 5.48
CA LYS A 138 -18.88 -3.28 6.65
C LYS A 138 -19.25 -1.80 6.48
N LEU A 139 -18.41 -1.00 5.84
CA LEU A 139 -18.63 0.43 5.65
C LEU A 139 -19.34 0.79 4.34
N GLY A 140 -19.72 -0.20 3.52
CA GLY A 140 -20.35 0.02 2.22
C GLY A 140 -19.41 0.72 1.22
N VAL A 141 -18.09 0.57 1.38
CA VAL A 141 -17.11 1.09 0.43
C VAL A 141 -17.07 0.16 -0.79
N LYS A 142 -17.09 0.73 -1.99
CA LYS A 142 -17.14 -0.04 -3.24
C LYS A 142 -15.73 -0.46 -3.66
N SER A 143 -15.63 -1.61 -4.33
CA SER A 143 -14.36 -2.15 -4.86
C SER A 143 -14.49 -2.41 -6.37
N PRO A 144 -14.50 -1.36 -7.22
CA PRO A 144 -14.86 -1.50 -8.63
C PRO A 144 -13.95 -2.46 -9.42
N LEU A 145 -12.67 -2.62 -9.03
CA LEU A 145 -11.75 -3.55 -9.69
C LEU A 145 -12.11 -5.02 -9.41
N ILE A 146 -12.62 -5.34 -8.20
CA ILE A 146 -13.18 -6.66 -7.88
C ILE A 146 -14.45 -6.89 -8.70
N GLU A 147 -15.38 -5.92 -8.71
CA GLU A 147 -16.65 -6.02 -9.43
C GLU A 147 -16.45 -6.19 -10.96
N ALA A 148 -15.44 -5.51 -11.52
CA ALA A 148 -15.01 -5.66 -12.90
C ALA A 148 -14.26 -6.97 -13.18
N GLY A 149 -13.82 -7.69 -12.13
CA GLY A 149 -13.08 -8.94 -12.23
C GLY A 149 -11.64 -8.79 -12.71
N LEU A 150 -11.04 -7.60 -12.53
CA LEU A 150 -9.67 -7.30 -12.94
C LEU A 150 -8.66 -7.96 -12.01
N ARG A 151 -7.69 -8.66 -12.59
CA ARG A 151 -6.55 -9.28 -11.88
C ARG A 151 -5.32 -8.38 -11.94
N LYS A 152 -4.35 -8.65 -11.08
CA LYS A 152 -3.13 -7.82 -10.92
C LYS A 152 -2.31 -7.65 -12.21
N ASP A 153 -2.17 -8.71 -12.99
CA ASP A 153 -1.49 -8.73 -14.28
C ASP A 153 -2.19 -7.83 -15.31
N GLU A 154 -3.51 -7.93 -15.38
CA GLU A 154 -4.35 -7.09 -16.25
C GLU A 154 -4.27 -5.61 -15.85
N ILE A 155 -4.28 -5.33 -14.55
CA ILE A 155 -4.13 -3.97 -14.01
C ILE A 155 -2.80 -3.36 -14.44
N ARG A 156 -1.69 -4.11 -14.35
CA ARG A 156 -0.37 -3.62 -14.78
C ARG A 156 -0.32 -3.36 -16.28
N ALA A 157 -0.90 -4.25 -17.09
CA ALA A 157 -0.98 -4.07 -18.53
C ALA A 157 -1.78 -2.80 -18.91
N LEU A 158 -2.92 -2.58 -18.26
CA LEU A 158 -3.74 -1.38 -18.44
C LEU A 158 -3.02 -0.12 -17.96
N ALA A 159 -2.38 -0.16 -16.78
CA ALA A 159 -1.62 0.97 -16.25
C ALA A 159 -0.48 1.36 -17.20
N ARG A 160 0.21 0.39 -17.79
CA ARG A 160 1.23 0.62 -18.82
C ARG A 160 0.63 1.26 -20.07
N LYS A 161 -0.50 0.74 -20.55
CA LYS A 161 -1.23 1.30 -21.70
C LYS A 161 -1.67 2.75 -21.48
N PHE A 162 -2.06 3.11 -20.25
CA PHE A 162 -2.42 4.48 -19.89
C PHE A 162 -1.23 5.37 -19.52
N GLY A 163 0.00 4.90 -19.72
CA GLY A 163 1.21 5.70 -19.47
C GLY A 163 1.41 6.08 -18.00
N LEU A 164 0.91 5.26 -17.06
CA LEU A 164 1.12 5.47 -15.63
C LEU A 164 2.57 5.11 -15.26
N PRO A 165 3.35 6.04 -14.66
CA PRO A 165 4.79 5.83 -14.43
C PRO A 165 5.07 4.73 -13.38
N ASN A 166 4.10 4.41 -12.54
CA ASN A 166 4.21 3.38 -11.51
C ASN A 166 3.66 2.01 -11.95
N TRP A 167 3.43 1.76 -13.25
CA TRP A 167 2.85 0.51 -13.75
C TRP A 167 3.60 -0.73 -13.28
N ASN A 168 4.93 -0.64 -13.14
CA ASN A 168 5.78 -1.75 -12.69
C ASN A 168 6.11 -1.71 -11.19
N LYS A 169 5.56 -0.75 -10.43
CA LYS A 169 5.88 -0.56 -9.01
C LYS A 169 5.50 -1.81 -8.20
N PRO A 170 6.42 -2.41 -7.40
CA PRO A 170 6.10 -3.54 -6.54
C PRO A 170 4.95 -3.25 -5.57
N SER A 171 4.19 -4.28 -5.21
CA SER A 171 3.17 -4.15 -4.16
C SER A 171 3.83 -3.84 -2.83
N MET A 172 3.37 -2.77 -2.18
CA MET A 172 3.90 -2.34 -0.89
C MET A 172 2.91 -2.69 0.23
N ALA A 173 3.46 -3.19 1.33
CA ALA A 173 2.76 -3.33 2.60
C ALA A 173 3.24 -2.23 3.56
N CYS A 174 2.40 -1.86 4.53
CA CYS A 174 2.77 -0.89 5.57
C CYS A 174 3.94 -1.40 6.42
N LEU A 175 4.64 -0.48 7.11
CA LEU A 175 5.80 -0.82 7.96
C LEU A 175 5.41 -1.74 9.12
N ALA A 176 4.18 -1.70 9.61
CA ALA A 176 3.69 -2.65 10.62
C ALA A 176 3.74 -4.11 10.14
N SER A 177 3.77 -4.36 8.83
CA SER A 177 3.98 -5.71 8.31
C SER A 177 5.40 -6.22 8.55
N ARG A 178 6.32 -5.45 9.13
CA ARG A 178 7.68 -5.91 9.45
C ARG A 178 7.79 -6.35 10.91
N ILE A 179 6.71 -6.17 11.68
CA ILE A 179 6.64 -6.46 13.10
C ILE A 179 5.84 -7.77 13.27
N PRO A 180 6.37 -8.80 13.97
CA PRO A 180 5.66 -10.03 14.27
C PRO A 180 4.30 -9.75 14.93
N TYR A 181 3.28 -10.54 14.60
CA TYR A 181 1.97 -10.41 15.24
C TYR A 181 2.09 -10.56 16.76
N GLY A 182 1.25 -9.84 17.51
CA GLY A 182 1.30 -9.79 18.97
C GLY A 182 2.35 -8.83 19.55
N THR A 183 3.41 -8.49 18.81
CA THR A 183 4.35 -7.46 19.23
C THR A 183 3.75 -6.07 19.07
N GLN A 184 3.72 -5.29 20.16
CA GLN A 184 3.13 -3.96 20.16
C GLN A 184 3.81 -3.02 19.17
N ILE A 185 3.01 -2.38 18.31
CA ILE A 185 3.50 -1.40 17.32
C ILE A 185 3.77 -0.08 18.01
N GLN A 186 4.99 0.41 17.87
CA GLN A 186 5.41 1.71 18.40
C GLN A 186 6.05 2.58 17.32
N SER A 187 5.97 3.90 17.49
CA SER A 187 6.57 4.88 16.57
C SER A 187 8.09 4.70 16.44
N THR A 188 8.77 4.36 17.53
CA THR A 188 10.21 4.06 17.58
C THR A 188 10.58 2.88 16.68
N ILE A 189 9.84 1.77 16.78
CA ILE A 189 10.01 0.58 15.94
C ILE A 189 9.79 0.91 14.46
N LEU A 190 8.70 1.63 14.14
CA LEU A 190 8.40 2.04 12.75
C LEU A 190 9.50 2.94 12.17
N LYS A 191 10.02 3.90 12.96
CA LYS A 191 11.14 4.77 12.55
C LYS A 191 12.40 3.95 12.29
N ARG A 192 12.73 3.00 13.19
CA ARG A 192 13.89 2.11 13.04
C ARG A 192 13.81 1.30 11.75
N ILE A 193 12.68 0.63 11.49
CA ILE A 193 12.44 -0.15 10.27
C ILE A 193 12.53 0.75 9.03
N ALA A 194 11.89 1.92 9.05
CA ALA A 194 11.90 2.85 7.92
C ALA A 194 13.32 3.32 7.58
N SER A 195 14.15 3.62 8.59
CA SER A 195 15.55 4.00 8.41
C SER A 195 16.37 2.84 7.84
N ALA A 196 16.19 1.63 8.37
CA ALA A 196 16.87 0.44 7.89
C ALA A 196 16.52 0.13 6.42
N GLU A 197 15.24 0.09 6.06
CA GLU A 197 14.81 -0.14 4.67
C GLU A 197 15.29 0.97 3.73
N ARG A 198 15.29 2.23 4.16
CA ARG A 198 15.79 3.34 3.35
C ARG A 198 17.28 3.19 3.07
N TYR A 199 18.07 2.79 4.06
CA TYR A 199 19.50 2.57 3.88
C TYR A 199 19.78 1.48 2.84
N VAL A 200 19.12 0.32 2.97
CA VAL A 200 19.29 -0.78 2.02
C VAL A 200 18.83 -0.39 0.61
N LYS A 201 17.75 0.39 0.46
CA LYS A 201 17.29 0.89 -0.84
C LYS A 201 18.34 1.76 -1.56
N LYS A 202 19.23 2.46 -0.84
CA LYS A 202 20.32 3.23 -1.45
C LYS A 202 21.31 2.34 -2.22
N LEU A 203 21.37 1.05 -1.91
CA LEU A 203 22.16 0.05 -2.64
C LEU A 203 21.49 -0.40 -3.95
N ARG A 204 20.49 0.34 -4.45
CA ARG A 204 19.74 0.04 -5.68
C ARG A 204 19.07 -1.33 -5.64
N VAL A 205 18.50 -1.69 -4.48
CA VAL A 205 17.63 -2.85 -4.29
C VAL A 205 16.18 -2.39 -4.45
N THR A 206 15.43 -3.02 -5.34
CA THR A 206 14.06 -2.58 -5.66
C THR A 206 13.02 -3.05 -4.65
N GLN A 207 13.28 -4.18 -3.99
CA GLN A 207 12.37 -4.81 -3.05
C GLN A 207 13.14 -5.16 -1.78
N VAL A 208 12.74 -4.55 -0.66
CA VAL A 208 13.32 -4.82 0.64
C VAL A 208 12.25 -4.85 1.71
N ARG A 209 12.39 -5.79 2.64
CA ARG A 209 11.78 -5.71 3.97
C ARG A 209 12.85 -5.90 5.01
N VAL A 210 12.84 -5.07 6.06
CA VAL A 210 13.64 -5.33 7.26
C VAL A 210 12.67 -5.74 8.35
N ARG A 211 12.62 -7.03 8.66
CA ARG A 211 11.78 -7.58 9.73
C ARG A 211 12.43 -7.29 11.08
N ASP A 212 11.62 -6.78 11.98
CA ASP A 212 12.05 -6.35 13.30
C ASP A 212 11.73 -7.46 14.31
N HIS A 213 12.73 -8.28 14.59
CA HIS A 213 12.72 -9.31 15.63
C HIS A 213 13.64 -8.86 16.76
N TYR A 214 13.50 -7.59 17.19
CA TYR A 214 14.46 -6.93 18.09
C TYR A 214 14.94 -7.85 19.23
N PRO A 215 16.26 -8.01 19.42
CA PRO A 215 17.33 -7.18 18.85
C PRO A 215 17.87 -7.61 17.46
N ILE A 216 17.17 -8.50 16.74
CA ILE A 216 17.56 -9.00 15.42
C ILE A 216 16.85 -8.21 14.30
N ALA A 217 17.61 -7.76 13.30
CA ALA A 217 17.09 -7.30 12.01
C ALA A 217 17.25 -8.40 10.97
N ARG A 218 16.15 -8.90 10.41
CA ARG A 218 16.17 -9.87 9.31
C ARG A 218 15.82 -9.19 7.99
N ILE A 219 16.78 -9.14 7.07
CA ILE A 219 16.65 -8.52 5.76
C ILE A 219 16.05 -9.54 4.78
N GLU A 220 14.95 -9.18 4.14
CA GLU A 220 14.35 -9.94 3.04
C GLU A 220 14.43 -9.10 1.76
N ILE A 221 15.08 -9.63 0.74
CA ILE A 221 15.26 -9.01 -0.58
C ILE A 221 15.11 -10.06 -1.69
N LEU A 222 15.03 -9.63 -2.94
CA LEU A 222 15.00 -10.60 -4.05
C LEU A 222 16.33 -11.36 -4.13
N PRO A 223 16.33 -12.67 -4.46
CA PRO A 223 17.56 -13.47 -4.53
C PRO A 223 18.66 -12.85 -5.40
N ARG A 224 18.28 -12.27 -6.55
CA ARG A 224 19.20 -11.57 -7.46
C ARG A 224 19.95 -10.38 -6.84
N ASP A 225 19.42 -9.80 -5.76
CA ASP A 225 20.00 -8.65 -5.08
C ASP A 225 20.89 -9.07 -3.89
N MET A 226 20.96 -10.35 -3.51
CA MET A 226 21.68 -10.83 -2.31
C MET A 226 23.16 -10.51 -2.34
N LYS A 227 23.80 -10.62 -3.51
CA LYS A 227 25.21 -10.24 -3.70
C LYS A 227 25.49 -8.78 -3.30
N LYS A 228 24.52 -7.87 -3.48
CA LYS A 228 24.66 -6.46 -3.09
C LYS A 228 24.70 -6.29 -1.57
N ILE A 229 23.94 -7.11 -0.83
CA ILE A 229 23.95 -7.08 0.65
C ILE A 229 25.29 -7.62 1.16
N LEU A 230 25.73 -8.77 0.66
CA LEU A 230 27.01 -9.37 1.04
C LEU A 230 28.19 -8.45 0.72
N GLY A 231 28.24 -7.86 -0.48
CA GLY A 231 29.29 -6.92 -0.86
C GLY A 231 29.28 -5.59 -0.08
N ASN A 232 28.24 -5.29 0.70
CA ASN A 232 28.15 -4.09 1.53
C ASN A 232 27.96 -4.41 3.02
N HIS A 233 28.28 -5.64 3.45
CA HIS A 233 27.93 -6.14 4.78
C HIS A 233 28.45 -5.25 5.92
N ASP A 234 29.73 -4.83 5.89
CA ASP A 234 30.31 -3.97 6.94
C ASP A 234 29.55 -2.65 7.10
N LYS A 235 29.25 -2.00 5.97
CA LYS A 235 28.50 -0.74 5.94
C LYS A 235 27.07 -0.93 6.45
N ILE A 236 26.45 -2.07 6.16
CA ILE A 236 25.10 -2.39 6.64
C ILE A 236 25.14 -2.65 8.15
N VAL A 237 26.07 -3.48 8.63
CA VAL A 237 26.24 -3.80 10.05
C VAL A 237 26.49 -2.53 10.84
N ALA A 238 27.44 -1.69 10.43
CA ALA A 238 27.76 -0.43 11.11
C ALA A 238 26.52 0.50 11.20
N TYR A 239 25.74 0.62 10.13
CA TYR A 239 24.54 1.45 10.14
C TYR A 239 23.42 0.85 11.01
N PHE A 240 23.18 -0.45 10.92
CA PHE A 240 22.11 -1.13 11.66
C PHE A 240 22.41 -1.20 13.16
N LYS A 241 23.68 -1.30 13.57
CA LYS A 241 24.10 -1.20 14.97
C LYS A 241 23.77 0.17 15.56
N LYS A 242 23.96 1.26 14.80
CA LYS A 242 23.53 2.62 15.20
C LYS A 242 22.00 2.74 15.35
N LEU A 243 21.23 1.88 14.68
CA LEU A 243 19.78 1.79 14.84
C LEU A 243 19.35 0.92 16.04
N GLY A 244 20.30 0.32 16.76
CA GLY A 244 20.08 -0.49 17.96
C GLY A 244 19.97 -2.01 17.73
N TYR A 245 20.19 -2.50 16.51
CA TYR A 245 20.18 -3.95 16.27
C TYR A 245 21.46 -4.62 16.77
N LYS A 246 21.34 -5.76 17.47
CA LYS A 246 22.49 -6.58 17.88
C LYS A 246 22.92 -7.56 16.80
N PHE A 247 21.97 -8.12 16.05
CA PHE A 247 22.24 -9.07 14.99
C PHE A 247 21.57 -8.62 13.70
N ILE A 248 22.29 -8.75 12.59
CA ILE A 248 21.81 -8.42 11.25
C ILE A 248 21.89 -9.71 10.44
N THR A 249 20.75 -10.20 9.98
CA THR A 249 20.65 -11.45 9.23
C THR A 249 20.05 -11.20 7.85
N LEU A 250 20.42 -12.05 6.91
CA LEU A 250 19.81 -12.11 5.58
C LEU A 250 18.94 -13.38 5.53
N ASP A 251 17.69 -13.23 5.15
CA ASP A 251 16.81 -14.37 4.93
C ASP A 251 17.19 -15.07 3.62
N ILE A 252 17.58 -16.34 3.70
CA ILE A 252 18.03 -17.14 2.56
C ILE A 252 16.87 -17.50 1.62
N GLU A 253 15.62 -17.58 2.11
CA GLU A 253 14.44 -17.69 1.23
C GLU A 253 14.20 -16.40 0.42
N GLY A 254 14.81 -15.30 0.86
CA GLY A 254 14.63 -13.98 0.30
C GLY A 254 13.23 -13.41 0.52
N TYR A 255 12.83 -12.48 -0.34
CA TYR A 255 11.53 -11.84 -0.27
C TYR A 255 10.43 -12.77 -0.76
N GLN A 256 9.48 -13.07 0.13
CA GLN A 256 8.26 -13.81 -0.17
C GLN A 256 7.02 -12.96 0.12
N SER A 257 6.02 -13.02 -0.77
CA SER A 257 4.73 -12.39 -0.51
C SER A 257 3.99 -13.16 0.58
N GLY A 258 3.43 -12.46 1.57
CA GLY A 258 2.65 -13.10 2.64
C GLY A 258 3.45 -13.92 3.66
N SER A 259 4.79 -13.79 3.74
CA SER A 259 5.60 -14.64 4.64
C SER A 259 5.26 -14.58 6.13
N LEU A 260 4.57 -13.53 6.61
CA LEU A 260 4.08 -13.47 8.00
C LEU A 260 2.77 -14.23 8.24
N ASN A 261 2.11 -14.70 7.19
CA ASN A 261 0.88 -15.48 7.29
C ASN A 261 1.14 -16.99 7.23
N ARG A 262 2.41 -17.39 7.14
CA ARG A 262 2.84 -18.78 7.33
C ARG A 262 2.81 -19.13 8.81
#